data_AF-F2BG71-F1
#
_entry.id   AF-F2BG71-F1
#
_cell.length_a   1.000
_cell.length_b   1.000
_cell.length_c   1.000
_cell.angle_alpha   90.00
_cell.angle_beta   90.00
_cell.angle_gamma   90.00
#
_symmetry.space_group_name_H-M   'P 1'
#
loop_
_entity.id
_entity.type
_entity.pdbx_description
1 polymer ?
#
loop_
_entity_poly.entity_id
_entity_poly.type
_entity_poly.pdbx_seq_one_letter_code
_entity_poly.pdbx_strand_id
1 'polypeptide(L)'
;MNKKTALLTALVLAASVHAAQAKDIKIQENSAGLPAPLTQNLANTAVSMGVQEPLTIKKSGEGVSISGSNATRCNIKLNDGKIAGVSCK
;
A
#
# COMPACT_ATOMS: atom_id res chain seq x y z
N MET A 1 -47.48 -24.08 34.27
CA MET A 1 -46.16 -24.64 33.89
C MET A 1 -46.33 -25.26 32.50
N ASN A 2 -45.65 -24.93 31.41
CA ASN A 2 -44.40 -24.21 31.21
C ASN A 2 -44.43 -23.43 29.89
N LYS A 3 -43.93 -22.19 29.96
CA LYS A 3 -43.60 -21.33 28.83
C LYS A 3 -42.28 -21.83 28.21
N LYS A 4 -42.05 -21.42 26.96
CA LYS A 4 -40.76 -21.29 26.24
C LYS A 4 -40.46 -22.42 25.24
N THR A 5 -41.13 -22.34 24.09
CA THR A 5 -40.66 -22.95 22.83
C THR A 5 -39.41 -22.20 22.35
N ALA A 6 -38.51 -22.97 21.75
CA ALA A 6 -37.08 -22.76 21.66
C ALA A 6 -36.59 -21.66 20.69
N LEU A 7 -35.34 -21.29 20.95
CA LEU A 7 -34.40 -20.53 20.13
C LEU A 7 -34.47 -20.84 18.63
N LEU A 8 -34.13 -19.83 17.82
CA LEU A 8 -33.19 -19.92 16.68
C LEU A 8 -32.93 -18.50 16.12
N THR A 9 -32.01 -17.76 16.74
CA THR A 9 -31.45 -16.53 16.14
C THR A 9 -30.36 -16.93 15.15
N ALA A 10 -30.68 -16.89 13.86
CA ALA A 10 -29.72 -17.05 12.78
C ALA A 10 -28.76 -15.86 12.75
N LEU A 11 -27.53 -16.07 13.22
CA LEU A 11 -26.45 -15.11 13.08
C LEU A 11 -25.90 -15.21 11.64
N VAL A 12 -26.40 -14.37 10.74
CA VAL A 12 -25.82 -14.22 9.39
C VAL A 12 -24.48 -13.51 9.57
N LEU A 13 -23.38 -14.29 9.54
CA LEU A 13 -22.06 -13.72 9.37
C LEU A 13 -21.97 -13.14 7.95
N ALA A 14 -22.30 -11.85 7.83
CA ALA A 14 -21.92 -11.06 6.67
C ALA A 14 -20.39 -10.98 6.68
N ALA A 15 -19.73 -11.93 6.03
CA ALA A 15 -18.34 -11.79 5.64
C ALA A 15 -18.30 -10.65 4.61
N SER A 16 -18.07 -9.43 5.09
CA SER A 16 -17.62 -8.33 4.26
C SER A 16 -16.22 -8.71 3.76
N VAL A 17 -16.19 -9.40 2.62
CA VAL A 17 -15.02 -9.41 1.76
C VAL A 17 -14.73 -7.95 1.46
N HIS A 18 -13.77 -7.39 2.18
CA HIS A 18 -13.21 -6.10 1.86
C HIS A 18 -12.53 -6.33 0.52
N ALA A 19 -13.26 -6.11 -0.58
CA ALA A 19 -12.66 -5.86 -1.86
C ALA A 19 -11.60 -4.80 -1.58
N ALA A 20 -10.32 -5.19 -1.66
CA ALA A 20 -9.20 -4.31 -1.50
C ALA A 20 -9.24 -3.32 -2.67
N GLN A 21 -10.14 -2.34 -2.56
CA GLN A 21 -10.10 -1.11 -3.32
C GLN A 21 -8.70 -0.57 -3.03
N ALA A 22 -7.80 -0.70 -4.01
CA ALA A 22 -6.46 -0.15 -3.92
C ALA A 22 -6.64 1.35 -3.73
N LYS A 23 -6.54 1.78 -2.47
CA LYS A 23 -6.72 3.17 -2.09
C LYS A 23 -5.72 3.99 -2.90
N ASP A 24 -6.22 4.97 -3.65
CA ASP A 24 -5.37 5.84 -4.46
C ASP A 24 -4.33 6.52 -3.56
N ILE A 25 -3.09 6.06 -3.67
CA ILE A 25 -1.94 6.63 -2.94
C ILE A 25 -1.74 8.06 -3.44
N LYS A 26 -1.75 9.03 -2.53
CA LYS A 26 -1.52 10.43 -2.86
C LYS A 26 -0.04 10.65 -3.18
N ILE A 27 0.26 10.99 -4.44
CA ILE A 27 1.61 11.35 -4.88
C ILE A 27 1.65 12.87 -5.11
N GLN A 28 2.53 13.56 -4.37
CA GLN A 28 2.76 14.99 -4.50
C GLN A 28 3.73 15.31 -5.64
N GLU A 29 4.80 14.52 -5.79
CA GLU A 29 5.83 14.71 -6.81
C GLU A 29 6.31 13.35 -7.34
N ASN A 30 6.42 13.21 -8.66
CA ASN A 30 7.06 12.06 -9.30
C ASN A 30 7.98 12.52 -10.43
N SER A 31 9.28 12.36 -10.23
CA SER A 31 10.32 12.65 -11.23
C SER A 31 11.16 11.40 -11.58
N ALA A 32 10.69 10.20 -11.21
CA ALA A 32 11.43 8.96 -11.45
C ALA A 32 11.39 8.48 -12.91
N GLY A 33 10.44 8.96 -13.71
CA GLY A 33 10.30 8.58 -15.13
C GLY A 33 9.91 7.11 -15.34
N LEU A 34 9.21 6.51 -14.37
CA LEU A 34 8.76 5.11 -14.44
C LEU A 34 7.34 5.01 -15.02
N PRO A 35 6.99 3.87 -15.64
CA PRO A 35 5.61 3.59 -16.04
C PRO A 35 4.64 3.70 -14.85
N ALA A 36 3.41 4.16 -15.11
CA ALA A 36 2.40 4.34 -14.07
C ALA A 36 2.11 3.06 -13.25
N PRO A 37 1.97 1.86 -13.85
CA PRO A 37 1.74 0.64 -13.07
C PRO A 37 2.89 0.31 -12.11
N LEU A 38 4.13 0.51 -12.55
CA LEU A 38 5.31 0.28 -11.71
C LEU A 38 5.40 1.32 -10.60
N THR A 39 5.14 2.60 -10.92
CA THR A 39 5.10 3.69 -9.93
C THR A 39 4.09 3.37 -8.83
N GLN A 40 2.89 2.91 -9.17
CA GLN A 40 1.84 2.58 -8.20
C GLN A 40 2.25 1.43 -7.29
N ASN A 41 2.85 0.37 -7.85
CA ASN A 41 3.34 -0.76 -7.06
C ASN A 41 4.42 -0.35 -6.05
N LEU A 42 5.34 0.53 -6.47
CA LEU A 42 6.40 1.05 -5.61
C LEU A 42 5.85 1.98 -4.52
N ALA A 43 4.86 2.81 -4.86
CA ALA A 43 4.15 3.67 -3.92
C ALA A 43 3.42 2.85 -2.84
N ASN A 44 2.67 1.82 -3.23
CA ASN A 44 2.02 0.88 -2.30
C ASN A 44 3.02 0.19 -1.38
N THR A 45 4.16 -0.24 -1.94
CA THR A 45 5.24 -0.89 -1.18
C THR A 45 5.81 0.06 -0.13
N ALA A 46 6.10 1.30 -0.49
CA ALA A 46 6.65 2.30 0.43
C ALA A 46 5.67 2.62 1.58
N VAL A 47 4.38 2.78 1.30
CA VAL A 47 3.36 3.01 2.35
C VAL A 47 3.23 1.80 3.26
N SER A 48 3.25 0.59 2.71
CA SER A 48 3.23 -0.65 3.50
C SER A 48 4.46 -0.79 4.40
N MET A 49 5.57 -0.13 4.03
CA MET A 49 6.81 -0.08 4.82
C MET A 49 6.87 1.11 5.78
N GLY A 50 5.81 1.91 5.88
CA GLY A 50 5.66 2.99 6.87
C GLY A 50 5.98 4.39 6.36
N VAL A 51 6.17 4.60 5.06
CA VAL A 51 6.25 5.95 4.49
C VAL A 51 4.84 6.57 4.51
N GLN A 52 4.68 7.75 5.10
CA GLN A 52 3.37 8.39 5.20
C GLN A 52 3.07 9.28 3.98
N GLU A 53 1.85 9.18 3.47
CA GLU A 53 1.36 10.04 2.39
C GLU A 53 1.37 11.54 2.77
N PRO A 54 1.45 12.48 1.80
CA PRO A 54 1.63 12.24 0.37
C PRO A 54 3.08 11.86 0.01
N LEU A 55 3.25 11.05 -1.03
CA LEU A 55 4.55 10.54 -1.46
C LEU A 55 5.27 11.48 -2.43
N THR A 56 6.58 11.51 -2.32
CA THR A 56 7.53 12.06 -3.28
C THR A 56 8.39 10.92 -3.81
N ILE A 57 8.38 10.72 -5.13
CA ILE A 57 9.09 9.63 -5.82
C ILE A 57 10.15 10.25 -6.73
N LYS A 58 11.42 9.96 -6.47
CA LYS A 58 12.56 10.51 -7.20
C LYS A 58 13.46 9.39 -7.73
N LYS A 59 14.08 9.59 -8.88
CA LYS A 59 15.13 8.69 -9.35
C LYS A 59 16.33 8.75 -8.41
N SER A 60 16.91 7.60 -8.09
CA SER A 60 18.05 7.48 -7.17
C SER A 60 18.96 6.35 -7.65
N GLY A 61 20.09 6.68 -8.27
CA GLY A 61 21.01 5.69 -8.85
C GLY A 61 20.29 4.71 -9.79
N GLU A 62 20.40 3.42 -9.48
CA GLU A 62 19.78 2.29 -10.20
C GLU A 62 18.30 2.05 -9.81
N GLY A 63 17.66 2.97 -9.09
CA GLY A 63 16.31 2.77 -8.60
C GLY A 63 15.57 4.06 -8.30
N VAL A 64 14.74 4.02 -7.27
CA VAL A 64 13.95 5.16 -6.80
C VAL A 64 14.09 5.37 -5.31
N SER A 65 14.10 6.63 -4.90
CA SER A 65 13.89 7.04 -3.51
C SER A 65 12.45 7.51 -3.36
N ILE A 66 11.76 6.94 -2.39
CA ILE A 66 10.38 7.27 -2.03
C ILE A 66 10.37 7.77 -0.59
N SER A 67 9.79 8.94 -0.39
CA SER A 67 9.61 9.54 0.92
C SER A 67 8.24 10.19 1.02
N GLY A 68 7.86 10.61 2.21
CA GLY A 68 6.59 11.31 2.38
C GLY A 68 6.62 12.30 3.52
N SER A 69 5.49 12.44 4.22
CA SER A 69 5.32 13.44 5.27
C SER A 69 6.06 13.13 6.58
N ASN A 70 6.46 11.88 6.79
CA ASN A 70 7.26 11.45 7.94
C ASN A 70 8.75 11.26 7.60
N ALA A 71 9.54 10.89 8.60
CA ALA A 71 10.98 10.68 8.44
C ALA A 71 11.35 9.43 7.62
N THR A 72 10.43 8.45 7.52
CA THR A 72 10.66 7.19 6.84
C THR A 72 10.91 7.40 5.34
N ARG A 73 11.99 6.82 4.82
CA ARG A 73 12.29 6.81 3.38
C ARG A 73 12.67 5.43 2.91
N CYS A 74 12.13 5.03 1.77
CA CYS A 74 12.47 3.79 1.09
C CYS A 74 13.33 4.07 -0.14
N ASN A 75 14.49 3.43 -0.25
CA ASN A 75 15.18 3.28 -1.53
C ASN A 75 14.85 1.90 -2.10
N ILE A 76 14.30 1.88 -3.31
CA ILE A 76 13.95 0.67 -4.03
C ILE A 76 14.84 0.56 -5.26
N LYS A 77 15.71 -0.44 -5.27
CA LYS A 77 16.57 -0.76 -6.42
C LYS A 77 15.75 -1.46 -7.49
N LEU A 78 15.95 -1.09 -8.74
CA LEU A 78 15.31 -1.72 -9.89
C LEU A 78 16.36 -2.38 -10.78
N ASN A 79 16.04 -3.56 -11.30
CA ASN A 79 16.82 -4.23 -12.33
C ASN A 79 15.86 -4.71 -13.43
N ASP A 80 16.06 -4.26 -14.67
CA ASP A 80 15.17 -4.52 -15.81
C ASP A 80 13.67 -4.27 -15.50
N GLY A 81 13.37 -3.19 -14.78
CA GLY A 81 12.00 -2.81 -14.39
C GLY A 81 11.39 -3.67 -13.28
N LYS A 82 12.16 -4.57 -12.66
CA LYS A 82 11.75 -5.39 -11.51
C LYS A 82 12.41 -4.90 -10.22
N ILE A 83 11.76 -5.11 -9.09
CA ILE A 83 12.32 -4.78 -7.77
C ILE A 83 13.48 -5.75 -7.47
N ALA A 84 14.68 -5.20 -7.30
CA ALA A 84 15.89 -5.95 -6.97
C ALA A 84 16.25 -5.86 -5.47
N GLY A 85 15.74 -4.85 -4.77
CA GLY A 85 15.93 -4.70 -3.33
C GLY A 85 15.20 -3.49 -2.78
N VAL A 86 14.79 -3.57 -1.52
CA VAL A 86 14.09 -2.51 -0.80
C VAL A 86 14.83 -2.24 0.51
N SER A 87 15.09 -0.98 0.80
CA SER A 87 15.66 -0.53 2.07
C SER A 87 14.88 0.67 2.56
N CYS A 88 14.18 0.52 3.69
CA CYS A 88 13.45 1.59 4.34
C CYS A 88 14.05 1.89 5.72
N LYS A 89 14.21 3.16 6.05
CA LYS A 89 14.74 3.64 7.32
C LYS A 89 14.02 4.90 7.77
#